data_AF-A0A8J9X3H0-F1
#
_entry.id   AF-A0A8J9X3H0-F1
#
_cell.length_a   1.000
_cell.length_b   1.000
_cell.length_c   1.000
_cell.angle_alpha   90.00
_cell.angle_beta   90.00
_cell.angle_gamma   90.00
#
_symmetry.space_group_name_H-M   'P 1'
#
loop_
_entity.id
_entity.type
_entity.pdbx_description
1 polymer ?
#
loop_
_entity_poly.entity_id
_entity_poly.type
_entity_poly.pdbx_seq_one_letter_code
_entity_poly.pdbx_strand_id
1 'polypeptide(L)'
;MGLLSTRRSTHALDPRSLASFQQRLEWLRAALQRVHANVSRDDLRDEQEQLSYDIYVTQLSDYIRFTPWHKSYLCCLNRLEGPQTDLPLYARYLPTKTKEERAFYLKFLQAIPIQLGEVINLLQTGLVENRTPPKVSLDGVVPQVRGMINGNLEAFREPIRNAFPKDEAKILEACQAQIDGSVTQAFADLADFLQNEYIPHLREDISAVTGYPDGKQYYQDCLAFHTTTSMTPDEIHELGLSEVERVRQEMEAIAAQAGYGGRLDDYLEHLRTSKVYEAESGQALCSLFRDITGRIAPAMLKLFHLETLPRMPFSIVETPSAHASMAPAAYYLAGSTNQSASRPGIFYVNTSELPTRRTYECEALALHEAIPGHHTQGSIQGESHNLPAFRQMQEDRRYFEAP
;
A
#
# COMPACT_ATOMS: atom_id res chain seq x y z
N MET A 1 10.24 0.97 -0.18
CA MET A 1 11.44 0.08 -0.26
C MET A 1 11.95 -0.45 1.10
N GLY A 2 11.16 -0.45 2.20
CA GLY A 2 11.64 -0.94 3.50
C GLY A 2 11.33 -2.42 3.84
N LEU A 3 10.50 -3.10 3.05
CA LEU A 3 9.94 -4.41 3.45
C LEU A 3 10.70 -5.64 2.93
N LEU A 4 11.69 -5.46 2.06
CA LEU A 4 12.47 -6.58 1.52
C LEU A 4 13.90 -6.49 2.02
N SER A 5 14.15 -7.23 3.10
CA SER A 5 15.46 -7.61 3.62
C SER A 5 16.35 -8.18 2.52
N THR A 6 17.04 -7.31 1.79
CA THR A 6 18.38 -7.63 1.36
C THR A 6 19.25 -7.40 2.60
N ARG A 7 20.07 -8.38 2.99
CA ARG A 7 20.92 -8.40 4.19
C ARG A 7 22.00 -7.28 4.24
N ARG A 8 21.79 -6.16 3.54
CA ARG A 8 22.70 -5.03 3.40
C ARG A 8 22.24 -3.76 4.12
N SER A 9 21.02 -3.68 4.62
CA SER A 9 20.63 -2.53 5.47
C SER A 9 21.20 -2.71 6.87
N THR A 10 21.97 -1.72 7.34
CA THR A 10 22.45 -1.63 8.72
C THR A 10 21.36 -1.14 9.68
N HIS A 11 20.24 -0.62 9.16
CA HIS A 11 19.16 -0.05 9.95
C HIS A 11 17.97 -1.01 10.03
N ALA A 12 17.37 -1.11 11.22
CA ALA A 12 16.16 -1.90 11.43
C ALA A 12 14.89 -1.22 10.88
N LEU A 13 14.95 0.11 10.73
CA LEU A 13 13.95 0.95 10.07
C LEU A 13 14.69 2.00 9.22
N ASP A 14 14.13 2.31 8.05
CA ASP A 14 14.65 3.37 7.20
C ASP A 14 14.58 4.75 7.91
N PRO A 15 15.69 5.50 8.04
CA PRO A 15 15.66 6.83 8.65
C PRO A 15 14.76 7.79 7.89
N ARG A 16 14.01 8.65 8.58
CA ARG A 16 13.06 9.63 8.01
C ARG A 16 13.51 11.09 8.23
N SER A 17 14.76 11.36 8.58
CA SER A 17 15.27 12.74 8.66
C SER A 17 15.46 13.40 7.28
N LEU A 18 15.44 14.74 7.24
CA LEU A 18 15.75 15.51 6.01
C LEU A 18 17.09 15.10 5.38
N ALA A 19 18.11 14.87 6.22
CA ALA A 19 19.41 14.40 5.78
C ALA A 19 19.35 13.02 5.09
N SER A 20 18.48 12.11 5.55
CA SER A 20 18.32 10.80 4.92
C SER A 20 17.68 10.90 3.53
N PHE A 21 16.73 11.82 3.33
CA PHE A 21 16.15 12.07 2.01
C PHE A 21 17.18 12.68 1.05
N GLN A 22 18.02 13.60 1.51
CA GLN A 22 19.11 14.15 0.73
C GLN A 22 20.13 13.06 0.33
N GLN A 23 20.50 12.19 1.28
CA GLN A 23 21.41 11.08 1.02
C GLN A 23 20.82 10.09 -0.02
N ARG A 24 19.52 9.80 0.05
CA ARG A 24 18.81 8.97 -0.95
C ARG A 24 18.86 9.62 -2.34
N LEU A 25 18.62 10.92 -2.42
CA LEU A 25 18.69 11.66 -3.69
C LEU A 25 20.09 11.60 -4.31
N GLU A 26 21.13 11.80 -3.51
CA GLU A 26 22.53 11.68 -3.96
C GLU A 26 22.86 10.26 -4.43
N TRP A 27 22.38 9.26 -3.69
CA TRP A 27 22.52 7.87 -4.09
C TRP A 27 21.83 7.58 -5.43
N LEU A 28 20.60 8.08 -5.64
CA LEU A 28 19.86 7.92 -6.89
C LEU A 28 20.61 8.56 -8.07
N ARG A 29 21.13 9.79 -7.91
CA ARG A 29 21.93 10.49 -8.94
C ARG A 29 23.19 9.71 -9.28
N ALA A 30 23.91 9.24 -8.26
CA ALA A 30 25.11 8.44 -8.46
C ALA A 30 24.79 7.08 -9.12
N ALA A 31 23.64 6.46 -8.79
CA ALA A 31 23.19 5.24 -9.44
C ALA A 31 22.90 5.46 -10.93
N LEU A 32 22.16 6.51 -11.27
CA LEU A 32 21.85 6.84 -12.67
C LEU A 32 23.13 7.11 -13.48
N GLN A 33 24.06 7.88 -12.92
CA GLN A 33 25.35 8.13 -13.55
C GLN A 33 26.14 6.84 -13.78
N ARG A 34 26.18 5.92 -12.80
CA ARG A 34 26.84 4.63 -12.96
C ARG A 34 26.20 3.79 -14.07
N VAL A 35 24.88 3.78 -14.19
CA VAL A 35 24.19 3.03 -15.25
C VAL A 35 24.58 3.58 -16.62
N HIS A 36 24.45 4.90 -16.84
CA HIS A 36 24.80 5.52 -18.11
C HIS A 36 26.28 5.37 -18.49
N ALA A 37 27.18 5.33 -17.50
CA ALA A 37 28.62 5.18 -17.75
C ALA A 37 29.06 3.75 -18.06
N ASN A 38 28.29 2.73 -17.65
CA ASN A 38 28.72 1.33 -17.73
C ASN A 38 27.81 0.45 -18.59
N VAL A 39 26.60 0.91 -18.94
CA VAL A 39 25.61 0.13 -19.67
C VAL A 39 25.04 0.96 -20.81
N SER A 40 25.27 0.47 -22.03
CA SER A 40 24.65 0.94 -23.26
C SER A 40 23.42 0.10 -23.55
N ARG A 41 22.25 0.74 -23.73
CA ARG A 41 20.98 0.05 -24.00
C ARG A 41 21.07 -0.83 -25.26
N ASP A 42 21.74 -0.33 -26.29
CA ASP A 42 21.83 -0.99 -27.60
C ASP A 42 22.76 -2.21 -27.59
N ASP A 43 23.63 -2.32 -26.59
CA ASP A 43 24.56 -3.45 -26.41
C ASP A 43 23.97 -4.57 -25.53
N LEU A 44 22.72 -4.44 -25.07
CA LEU A 44 22.03 -5.43 -24.25
C LEU A 44 21.54 -6.62 -25.10
N ARG A 45 21.48 -7.81 -24.48
CA ARG A 45 21.41 -9.10 -25.20
C ARG A 45 20.05 -9.37 -25.84
N ASP A 46 18.99 -8.89 -25.21
CA ASP A 46 17.61 -9.13 -25.62
C ASP A 46 16.68 -7.99 -25.17
N GLU A 47 15.42 -8.06 -25.64
CA GLU A 47 14.39 -7.06 -25.32
C GLU A 47 14.06 -6.99 -23.82
N GLN A 48 14.22 -8.07 -23.06
CA GLN A 48 13.95 -8.08 -21.62
C GLN A 48 15.03 -7.35 -20.83
N GLU A 49 16.29 -7.44 -21.25
CA GLU A 49 17.38 -6.63 -20.71
C GLU A 49 17.20 -5.15 -21.06
N GLN A 50 16.85 -4.85 -22.32
CA GLN A 50 16.58 -3.48 -22.76
C GLN A 50 15.41 -2.87 -21.97
N LEU A 51 14.32 -3.62 -21.79
CA LEU A 51 13.19 -3.19 -20.97
C LEU A 51 13.60 -3.00 -19.50
N SER A 52 14.41 -3.90 -18.95
CA SER A 52 14.92 -3.77 -17.58
C SER A 52 15.77 -2.51 -17.41
N TYR A 53 16.60 -2.18 -18.40
CA TYR A 53 17.36 -0.94 -18.44
C TYR A 53 16.44 0.28 -18.48
N ASP A 54 15.46 0.30 -19.39
CA ASP A 54 14.53 1.42 -19.57
C ASP A 54 13.75 1.69 -18.29
N ILE A 55 13.25 0.63 -17.64
CA ILE A 55 12.53 0.71 -16.38
C ILE A 55 13.44 1.26 -15.29
N TYR A 56 14.66 0.74 -15.15
CA TYR A 56 15.57 1.18 -14.10
C TYR A 56 15.97 2.64 -14.26
N VAL A 57 16.35 3.04 -15.48
CA VAL A 57 16.72 4.43 -15.81
C VAL A 57 15.55 5.36 -15.57
N THR A 58 14.35 4.97 -16.00
CA THR A 58 13.15 5.80 -15.83
C THR A 58 12.78 5.94 -14.36
N GLN A 59 12.79 4.84 -13.59
CA GLN A 59 12.54 4.88 -12.15
C GLN A 59 13.51 5.83 -11.43
N LEU A 60 14.82 5.69 -11.68
CA LEU A 60 15.82 6.58 -11.08
C LEU A 60 15.59 8.03 -11.47
N SER A 61 15.35 8.29 -12.76
CA SER A 61 15.15 9.65 -13.29
C SER A 61 13.92 10.32 -12.69
N ASP A 62 12.82 9.59 -12.58
CA ASP A 62 11.58 10.08 -11.97
C ASP A 62 11.80 10.41 -10.50
N TYR A 63 12.37 9.49 -9.70
CA TYR A 63 12.63 9.80 -8.29
C TYR A 63 13.60 10.99 -8.12
N ILE A 64 14.61 11.16 -8.99
CA ILE A 64 15.50 12.32 -8.97
C ILE A 64 14.74 13.61 -9.30
N ARG A 65 13.84 13.57 -10.30
CA ARG A 65 13.05 14.71 -10.73
C ARG A 65 12.07 15.14 -9.65
N PHE A 66 11.34 14.19 -9.09
CA PHE A 66 10.17 14.45 -8.26
C PHE A 66 10.51 14.62 -6.77
N THR A 67 11.44 13.82 -6.20
CA THR A 67 11.74 13.87 -4.75
C THR A 67 12.11 15.28 -4.23
N PRO A 68 13.01 16.04 -4.89
CA PRO A 68 13.42 17.35 -4.38
C PRO A 68 12.34 18.43 -4.53
N TRP A 69 11.53 18.31 -5.59
CA TRP A 69 10.53 19.30 -5.96
C TRP A 69 9.26 19.20 -5.12
N HIS A 70 8.73 17.98 -4.97
CA HIS A 70 7.44 17.79 -4.32
C HIS A 70 7.54 17.81 -2.80
N LYS A 71 8.73 17.50 -2.26
CA LYS A 71 8.95 17.33 -0.81
C LYS A 71 7.82 16.55 -0.14
N SER A 72 7.27 15.55 -0.85
CA SER A 72 6.08 14.80 -0.40
C SER A 72 6.32 14.07 0.91
N TYR A 73 7.59 13.82 1.25
CA TYR A 73 8.02 13.33 2.56
C TYR A 73 7.63 14.26 3.73
N LEU A 74 7.30 15.53 3.50
CA LEU A 74 6.75 16.44 4.52
C LEU A 74 5.27 16.15 4.82
N CYS A 75 4.57 15.45 3.92
CA CYS A 75 3.18 15.02 4.07
C CYS A 75 3.11 13.49 4.27
N CYS A 76 3.88 12.96 5.23
CA CYS A 76 4.16 11.52 5.35
C CYS A 76 3.14 10.69 6.14
N LEU A 77 1.95 11.22 6.41
CA LEU A 77 0.85 10.45 7.01
C LEU A 77 -0.52 11.01 6.62
N ASN A 78 -1.50 10.11 6.55
CA ASN A 78 -2.91 10.37 6.29
C ASN A 78 -3.76 9.23 6.91
N ARG A 79 -5.08 9.23 6.72
CA ARG A 79 -5.97 8.19 7.27
C ARG A 79 -5.70 6.75 6.80
N LEU A 80 -5.03 6.58 5.66
CA LEU A 80 -4.70 5.29 5.05
C LEU A 80 -3.25 4.88 5.35
N GLU A 81 -2.33 5.84 5.34
CA GLU A 81 -0.88 5.58 5.34
C GLU A 81 -0.16 6.35 6.45
N GLY A 82 1.01 5.85 6.83
CA GLY A 82 1.87 6.48 7.82
C GLY A 82 2.32 5.50 8.90
N PRO A 83 3.09 5.96 9.89
CA PRO A 83 3.67 5.08 10.91
C PRO A 83 2.65 4.27 11.70
N GLN A 84 1.43 4.80 11.88
CA GLN A 84 0.32 4.12 12.55
C GLN A 84 -0.21 2.90 11.78
N THR A 85 -0.02 2.86 10.46
CA THR A 85 -0.39 1.72 9.61
C THR A 85 0.84 0.85 9.31
N ASP A 86 1.95 1.47 8.95
CA ASP A 86 3.15 0.80 8.45
C ASP A 86 3.89 0.01 9.53
N LEU A 87 4.10 0.59 10.73
CA LEU A 87 4.92 -0.05 11.76
C LEU A 87 4.29 -1.33 12.32
N PRO A 88 2.97 -1.39 12.62
CA PRO A 88 2.29 -2.65 12.95
C PRO A 88 2.45 -3.71 11.86
N LEU A 89 2.35 -3.29 10.59
CA LEU A 89 2.50 -4.19 9.45
C LEU A 89 3.91 -4.77 9.39
N TYR A 90 4.92 -3.93 9.59
CA TYR A 90 6.32 -4.35 9.59
C TYR A 90 6.60 -5.33 10.73
N ALA A 91 6.09 -5.06 11.93
CA ALA A 91 6.21 -5.97 13.08
C ALA A 91 5.69 -7.38 12.74
N ARG A 92 4.56 -7.47 12.04
CA ARG A 92 3.98 -8.75 11.61
C ARG A 92 4.81 -9.48 10.55
N TYR A 93 5.56 -8.76 9.71
CA TYR A 93 6.32 -9.35 8.60
C TYR A 93 7.76 -9.67 8.93
N LEU A 94 8.30 -9.12 10.02
CA LEU A 94 9.65 -9.45 10.42
C LEU A 94 9.74 -10.93 10.81
N PRO A 95 10.75 -11.66 10.30
CA PRO A 95 10.96 -13.04 10.70
C PRO A 95 11.41 -13.11 12.16
N THR A 96 11.06 -14.20 12.85
CA THR A 96 11.27 -14.38 14.30
C THR A 96 11.74 -15.81 14.66
N LYS A 97 12.11 -16.62 13.66
CA LYS A 97 12.41 -18.05 13.81
C LYS A 97 13.78 -18.29 14.45
N THR A 98 14.78 -17.52 14.06
CA THR A 98 16.15 -17.63 14.56
C THR A 98 16.44 -16.63 15.68
N LYS A 99 17.52 -16.86 16.43
CA LYS A 99 17.94 -15.94 17.51
C LYS A 99 18.35 -14.58 16.95
N GLU A 100 19.00 -14.57 15.80
CA GLU A 100 19.41 -13.35 15.08
C GLU A 100 18.20 -12.54 14.63
N GLU A 101 17.16 -13.20 14.14
CA GLU A 101 15.89 -12.61 13.74
C GLU A 101 15.15 -11.99 14.94
N ARG A 102 15.09 -12.69 16.08
CA ARG A 102 14.51 -12.12 17.31
C ARG A 102 15.32 -10.94 17.85
N ALA A 103 16.65 -11.01 17.79
CA ALA A 103 17.51 -9.87 18.13
C ALA A 103 17.30 -8.67 17.18
N PHE A 104 17.04 -8.93 15.90
CA PHE A 104 16.68 -7.89 14.95
C PHE A 104 15.30 -7.28 15.27
N TYR A 105 14.32 -8.09 15.69
CA TYR A 105 13.02 -7.60 16.13
C TYR A 105 13.14 -6.61 17.29
N LEU A 106 14.00 -6.89 18.29
CA LEU A 106 14.29 -5.92 19.35
C LEU A 106 14.91 -4.63 18.80
N LYS A 107 15.84 -4.71 17.85
CA LYS A 107 16.41 -3.51 17.19
C LYS A 107 15.35 -2.71 16.43
N PHE A 108 14.39 -3.39 15.81
CA PHE A 108 13.24 -2.74 15.17
C PHE A 108 12.41 -1.96 16.19
N LEU A 109 12.05 -2.57 17.33
CA LEU A 109 11.32 -1.87 18.41
C LEU A 109 12.12 -0.67 18.97
N GLN A 110 13.44 -0.79 19.03
CA GLN A 110 14.36 0.30 19.44
C GLN A 110 14.43 1.44 18.42
N ALA A 111 14.20 1.15 17.13
CA ALA A 111 14.22 2.14 16.07
C ALA A 111 12.90 2.92 15.94
N ILE A 112 11.77 2.38 16.42
CA ILE A 112 10.45 3.04 16.33
C ILE A 112 10.47 4.46 16.93
N PRO A 113 10.91 4.68 18.19
CA PRO A 113 10.90 6.03 18.77
C PRO A 113 11.74 7.03 17.98
N ILE A 114 12.87 6.58 17.42
CA ILE A 114 13.75 7.41 16.59
C ILE A 114 13.03 7.84 15.32
N GLN A 115 12.42 6.89 14.60
CA GLN A 115 11.73 7.19 13.36
C GLN A 115 10.49 8.07 13.60
N LEU A 116 9.75 7.84 14.69
CA LEU A 116 8.59 8.68 15.04
C LEU A 116 9.01 10.12 15.38
N GLY A 117 10.14 10.32 16.08
CA GLY A 117 10.71 11.65 16.29
C GLY A 117 11.14 12.32 14.98
N GLU A 118 11.75 11.57 14.06
CA GLU A 118 12.07 12.09 12.71
C GLU A 118 10.81 12.47 11.93
N VAL A 119 9.73 11.68 12.03
CA VAL A 119 8.43 11.98 11.41
C VAL A 119 7.85 13.28 11.97
N ILE A 120 7.84 13.48 13.29
CA ILE A 120 7.40 14.75 13.90
C ILE A 120 8.20 15.93 13.33
N ASN A 121 9.52 15.81 13.24
CA ASN A 121 10.37 16.87 12.68
C ASN A 121 10.05 17.17 11.20
N LEU A 122 9.73 16.15 10.39
CA LEU A 122 9.29 16.36 9.01
C LEU A 122 7.97 17.13 8.94
N LEU A 123 6.99 16.76 9.76
CA LEU A 123 5.68 17.40 9.79
C LEU A 123 5.80 18.86 10.26
N GLN A 124 6.63 19.12 11.27
CA GLN A 124 6.98 20.48 11.70
C GLN A 124 7.63 21.29 10.58
N THR A 125 8.54 20.67 9.82
CA THR A 125 9.13 21.30 8.63
C THR A 125 8.06 21.61 7.58
N GLY A 126 7.09 20.70 7.37
CA GLY A 126 5.94 20.92 6.50
C GLY A 126 5.11 22.14 6.88
N LEU A 127 4.89 22.37 8.19
CA LEU A 127 4.22 23.57 8.69
C LEU A 127 5.01 24.85 8.33
N VAL A 128 6.32 24.86 8.59
CA VAL A 128 7.20 26.01 8.31
C VAL A 128 7.27 26.33 6.83
N GLU A 129 7.29 25.31 5.98
CA GLU A 129 7.37 25.47 4.52
C GLU A 129 6.01 25.70 3.84
N ASN A 130 4.89 25.78 4.60
CA ASN A 130 3.53 25.80 4.07
C ASN A 130 3.26 24.65 3.07
N ARG A 131 3.81 23.47 3.38
CA ARG A 131 3.59 22.22 2.64
C ARG A 131 2.92 21.21 3.56
N THR A 132 1.61 21.37 3.70
CA THR A 132 0.77 20.51 4.53
C THR A 132 -0.31 19.83 3.69
N PRO A 133 -0.74 18.62 4.06
CA PRO A 133 -1.94 18.03 3.48
C PRO A 133 -3.19 18.80 3.92
N PRO A 134 -4.35 18.59 3.25
CA PRO A 134 -5.60 19.17 3.70
C PRO A 134 -6.09 18.46 4.95
N LYS A 135 -6.73 19.20 5.85
CA LYS A 135 -7.15 18.71 7.16
C LYS A 135 -8.00 17.45 7.11
N VAL A 136 -8.92 17.37 6.14
CA VAL A 136 -9.78 16.19 5.89
C VAL A 136 -9.01 14.87 5.67
N SER A 137 -7.76 14.94 5.18
CA SER A 137 -6.94 13.74 4.97
C SER A 137 -6.42 13.11 6.27
N LEU A 138 -6.47 13.86 7.38
CA LEU A 138 -6.06 13.43 8.71
C LEU A 138 -7.25 13.01 9.59
N ASP A 139 -8.46 13.03 9.03
CA ASP A 139 -9.66 12.61 9.74
C ASP A 139 -9.51 11.18 10.27
N GLY A 140 -9.68 11.03 11.59
CA GLY A 140 -9.57 9.74 12.27
C GLY A 140 -8.14 9.30 12.63
N VAL A 141 -7.09 10.00 12.19
CA VAL A 141 -5.70 9.58 12.46
C VAL A 141 -5.34 9.63 13.95
N VAL A 142 -5.69 10.69 14.66
CA VAL A 142 -5.42 10.77 16.12
C VAL A 142 -6.11 9.62 16.87
N PRO A 143 -7.41 9.33 16.65
CA PRO A 143 -8.06 8.13 17.17
C PRO A 143 -7.36 6.82 16.79
N GLN A 144 -6.85 6.65 15.56
CA GLN A 144 -6.09 5.46 15.17
C GLN A 144 -4.84 5.27 16.03
N VAL A 145 -4.02 6.33 16.16
CA VAL A 145 -2.78 6.29 16.96
C VAL A 145 -3.09 6.01 18.44
N ARG A 146 -4.07 6.71 19.02
CA ARG A 146 -4.49 6.47 20.42
C ARG A 146 -5.10 5.09 20.60
N GLY A 147 -5.84 4.59 19.61
CA GLY A 147 -6.41 3.24 19.59
C GLY A 147 -5.33 2.17 19.68
N MET A 148 -4.19 2.34 19.01
CA MET A 148 -3.05 1.41 19.14
C MET A 148 -2.52 1.35 20.58
N ILE A 149 -2.37 2.51 21.24
CA ILE A 149 -1.91 2.61 22.63
C ILE A 149 -2.94 1.95 23.57
N ASN A 150 -4.23 2.29 23.41
CA ASN A 150 -5.32 1.73 24.22
C ASN A 150 -5.48 0.22 24.02
N GLY A 151 -5.19 -0.28 22.81
CA GLY A 151 -5.07 -1.70 22.48
C GLY A 151 -3.76 -2.33 22.97
N ASN A 152 -3.03 -1.66 23.87
CA ASN A 152 -1.78 -2.12 24.47
C ASN A 152 -0.71 -2.50 23.42
N LEU A 153 -0.70 -1.81 22.27
CA LEU A 153 0.25 -2.05 21.19
C LEU A 153 0.29 -3.53 20.74
N GLU A 154 -0.88 -4.18 20.73
CA GLU A 154 -1.02 -5.62 20.51
C GLU A 154 -0.31 -6.12 19.24
N ALA A 155 -0.34 -5.34 18.15
CA ALA A 155 0.34 -5.69 16.90
C ALA A 155 1.86 -5.87 17.05
N PHE A 156 2.49 -5.23 18.03
CA PHE A 156 3.91 -5.41 18.34
C PHE A 156 4.17 -6.56 19.33
N ARG A 157 3.15 -6.96 20.09
CA ARG A 157 3.23 -8.05 21.07
C ARG A 157 2.90 -9.42 20.47
N GLU A 158 1.98 -9.44 19.51
CA GLU A 158 1.48 -10.66 18.87
C GLU A 158 2.62 -11.50 18.26
N PRO A 159 3.58 -10.93 17.50
CA PRO A 159 4.73 -11.68 17.00
C PRO A 159 5.60 -12.27 18.12
N ILE A 160 5.78 -11.53 19.22
CA ILE A 160 6.57 -12.00 20.38
C ILE A 160 5.86 -13.19 21.02
N ARG A 161 4.57 -13.03 21.36
CA ARG A 161 3.76 -14.07 22.01
C ARG A 161 3.72 -15.36 21.20
N ASN A 162 3.58 -15.24 19.88
CA ASN A 162 3.35 -16.39 19.01
C ASN A 162 4.64 -17.12 18.61
N ALA A 163 5.77 -16.41 18.52
CA ALA A 163 6.99 -16.98 17.92
C ALA A 163 8.21 -17.06 18.85
N PHE A 164 8.27 -16.28 19.93
CA PHE A 164 9.47 -16.27 20.78
C PHE A 164 9.46 -17.46 21.76
N PRO A 165 10.58 -18.20 21.88
CA PRO A 165 10.72 -19.25 22.89
C PRO A 165 10.59 -18.70 24.32
N LYS A 166 9.81 -19.38 25.17
CA LYS A 166 9.55 -18.94 26.55
C LYS A 166 10.80 -18.95 27.46
N ASP A 167 11.82 -19.71 27.08
CA ASP A 167 13.09 -19.82 27.80
C ASP A 167 14.08 -18.68 27.48
N GLU A 168 13.78 -17.82 26.51
CA GLU A 168 14.57 -16.61 26.22
C GLU A 168 14.12 -15.39 27.05
N ALA A 169 14.03 -15.53 28.38
CA ALA A 169 13.48 -14.50 29.28
C ALA A 169 14.07 -13.09 29.07
N LYS A 170 15.40 -12.98 28.85
CA LYS A 170 16.07 -11.68 28.68
C LYS A 170 15.57 -10.89 27.47
N ILE A 171 15.34 -11.54 26.32
CA ILE A 171 14.88 -10.82 25.13
C ILE A 171 13.39 -10.51 25.21
N LEU A 172 12.61 -11.41 25.83
CA LEU A 172 11.19 -11.17 26.10
C LEU A 172 11.00 -9.93 26.98
N GLU A 173 11.74 -9.84 28.09
CA GLU A 173 11.74 -8.69 28.99
C GLU A 173 12.20 -7.41 28.28
N ALA A 174 13.26 -7.49 27.48
CA ALA A 174 13.74 -6.32 26.73
C ALA A 174 12.72 -5.81 25.71
N CYS A 175 12.07 -6.70 24.96
CA CYS A 175 11.01 -6.31 24.02
C CYS A 175 9.80 -5.73 24.77
N GLN A 176 9.37 -6.36 25.86
CA GLN A 176 8.25 -5.88 26.68
C GLN A 176 8.54 -4.48 27.23
N ALA A 177 9.72 -4.27 27.83
CA ALA A 177 10.14 -2.96 28.35
C ALA A 177 10.21 -1.89 27.25
N GLN A 178 10.66 -2.27 26.05
CA GLN A 178 10.72 -1.37 24.90
C GLN A 178 9.30 -0.93 24.46
N ILE A 179 8.35 -1.87 24.40
CA ILE A 179 6.95 -1.61 24.05
C ILE A 179 6.28 -0.74 25.12
N ASP A 180 6.38 -1.13 26.40
CA ASP A 180 5.73 -0.43 27.53
C ASP A 180 6.30 0.97 27.77
N GLY A 181 7.59 1.14 27.52
CA GLY A 181 8.27 2.43 27.67
C GLY A 181 8.27 3.22 26.37
N SER A 182 9.41 3.26 25.71
CA SER A 182 9.68 4.26 24.67
C SER A 182 8.81 4.14 23.41
N VAL A 183 8.32 2.95 23.02
CA VAL A 183 7.41 2.83 21.89
C VAL A 183 6.04 3.43 22.23
N THR A 184 5.48 3.09 23.40
CA THR A 184 4.22 3.69 23.88
C THR A 184 4.33 5.20 23.99
N GLN A 185 5.43 5.70 24.58
CA GLN A 185 5.66 7.13 24.71
C GLN A 185 5.75 7.82 23.35
N ALA A 186 6.50 7.26 22.39
CA ALA A 186 6.67 7.88 21.08
C ALA A 186 5.36 7.97 20.27
N PHE A 187 4.47 6.97 20.38
CA PHE A 187 3.13 7.07 19.79
C PHE A 187 2.24 8.08 20.53
N ALA A 188 2.38 8.21 21.85
CA ALA A 188 1.68 9.24 22.61
C ALA A 188 2.13 10.64 22.17
N ASP A 189 3.44 10.87 22.07
CA ASP A 189 4.04 12.12 21.60
C ASP A 189 3.55 12.47 20.18
N LEU A 190 3.52 11.47 19.27
CA LEU A 190 2.97 11.67 17.94
C LEU A 190 1.49 12.10 18.00
N ALA A 191 0.66 11.42 18.79
CA ALA A 191 -0.76 11.75 18.88
C ALA A 191 -1.00 13.14 19.48
N ASP A 192 -0.23 13.51 20.51
CA ASP A 192 -0.29 14.83 21.14
C ASP A 192 0.16 15.93 20.17
N PHE A 193 1.27 15.73 19.47
CA PHE A 193 1.74 16.64 18.44
C PHE A 193 0.72 16.81 17.31
N LEU A 194 0.17 15.70 16.80
CA LEU A 194 -0.82 15.74 15.73
C LEU A 194 -2.06 16.54 16.15
N GLN A 195 -2.57 16.28 17.35
CA GLN A 195 -3.80 16.91 17.85
C GLN A 195 -3.61 18.40 18.16
N ASN A 196 -2.50 18.75 18.81
CA ASN A 196 -2.34 20.08 19.43
C ASN A 196 -1.54 21.06 18.56
N GLU A 197 -0.65 20.56 17.71
CA GLU A 197 0.27 21.40 16.94
C GLU A 197 0.11 21.24 15.42
N TYR A 198 -0.07 20.03 14.90
CA TYR A 198 -0.11 19.82 13.45
C TYR A 198 -1.49 20.10 12.84
N ILE A 199 -2.52 19.34 13.24
CA ILE A 199 -3.88 19.38 12.67
C ILE A 199 -4.51 20.79 12.71
N PRO A 200 -4.37 21.57 13.81
CA PRO A 200 -4.93 22.93 13.86
C PRO A 200 -4.38 23.90 12.81
N HIS A 201 -3.19 23.62 12.26
CA HIS A 201 -2.50 24.48 11.31
C HIS A 201 -2.50 23.93 9.87
N LEU A 202 -3.25 22.85 9.60
CA LEU A 202 -3.40 22.32 8.25
C LEU A 202 -4.32 23.21 7.41
N ARG A 203 -4.06 23.25 6.10
CA ARG A 203 -4.97 23.90 5.15
C ARG A 203 -6.34 23.21 5.12
N GLU A 204 -7.39 24.02 4.96
CA GLU A 204 -8.76 23.53 4.76
C GLU A 204 -9.02 23.21 3.27
N ASP A 205 -8.44 23.99 2.35
CA ASP A 205 -8.58 23.75 0.90
C ASP A 205 -7.95 22.41 0.52
N ILE A 206 -8.67 21.58 -0.23
CA ILE A 206 -8.24 20.26 -0.71
C ILE A 206 -7.33 20.36 -1.94
N SER A 207 -7.44 21.43 -2.72
CA SER A 207 -6.73 21.58 -3.98
C SER A 207 -5.23 21.82 -3.74
N ALA A 208 -4.39 20.98 -4.34
CA ALA A 208 -2.94 21.21 -4.34
C ALA A 208 -2.58 22.46 -5.13
N VAL A 209 -3.35 22.80 -6.17
CA VAL A 209 -3.10 23.93 -7.09
C VAL A 209 -3.14 25.28 -6.36
N THR A 210 -4.07 25.42 -5.42
CA THR A 210 -4.28 26.61 -4.60
C THR A 210 -3.64 26.47 -3.22
N GLY A 211 -3.46 25.25 -2.73
CA GLY A 211 -2.89 24.95 -1.43
C GLY A 211 -1.36 25.05 -1.34
N TYR A 212 -0.64 24.99 -2.47
CA TYR A 212 0.83 25.11 -2.50
C TYR A 212 1.30 26.24 -3.43
N PRO A 213 2.44 26.90 -3.11
CA PRO A 213 3.01 27.96 -3.96
C PRO A 213 3.28 27.51 -5.41
N ASP A 214 3.65 26.25 -5.60
CA ASP A 214 3.93 25.61 -6.88
C ASP A 214 2.85 24.59 -7.29
N GLY A 215 1.64 24.73 -6.75
CA GLY A 215 0.58 23.73 -6.79
C GLY A 215 0.21 23.21 -8.18
N LYS A 216 0.17 24.08 -9.20
CA LYS A 216 -0.15 23.67 -10.58
C LYS A 216 0.92 22.75 -11.17
N GLN A 217 2.20 23.09 -10.98
CA GLN A 217 3.32 22.27 -11.41
C GLN A 217 3.36 20.97 -10.60
N TYR A 218 3.15 21.06 -9.28
CA TYR A 218 3.04 19.91 -8.39
C TYR A 218 2.00 18.90 -8.89
N TYR A 219 0.78 19.37 -9.23
CA TYR A 219 -0.30 18.49 -9.70
C TYR A 219 0.03 17.84 -11.05
N GLN A 220 0.57 18.60 -12.01
CA GLN A 220 0.99 18.07 -13.31
C GLN A 220 2.07 16.99 -13.19
N ASP A 221 3.04 17.21 -12.29
CA ASP A 221 4.12 16.27 -12.06
C ASP A 221 3.64 15.01 -11.33
N CYS A 222 2.75 15.13 -10.33
CA CYS A 222 2.09 13.97 -9.73
C CYS A 222 1.31 13.16 -10.78
N LEU A 223 0.62 13.84 -11.70
CA LEU A 223 -0.13 13.20 -12.77
C LEU A 223 0.81 12.42 -13.71
N ALA A 224 1.91 13.04 -14.14
CA ALA A 224 2.93 12.38 -14.96
C ALA A 224 3.58 11.20 -14.21
N PHE A 225 3.86 11.35 -12.92
CA PHE A 225 4.43 10.32 -12.07
C PHE A 225 3.50 9.11 -11.97
N HIS A 226 2.21 9.29 -11.68
CA HIS A 226 1.29 8.17 -11.43
C HIS A 226 0.64 7.58 -12.67
N THR A 227 0.42 8.37 -13.72
CA THR A 227 -0.28 7.89 -14.92
C THR A 227 0.67 7.50 -16.04
N THR A 228 1.91 8.01 -16.01
CA THR A 228 2.92 7.90 -17.08
C THR A 228 2.50 8.44 -18.45
N THR A 229 1.33 9.08 -18.53
CA THR A 229 0.87 9.76 -19.74
C THR A 229 1.48 11.16 -19.83
N SER A 230 1.47 11.72 -21.04
CA SER A 230 1.75 13.14 -21.28
C SER A 230 0.49 14.00 -21.32
N MET A 231 -0.68 13.46 -20.97
CA MET A 231 -1.94 14.20 -21.00
C MET A 231 -1.92 15.28 -19.92
N THR A 232 -2.55 16.41 -20.23
CA THR A 232 -2.83 17.48 -19.29
C THR A 232 -3.97 17.09 -18.34
N PRO A 233 -4.08 17.73 -17.16
CA PRO A 233 -5.22 17.61 -16.26
C PRO A 233 -6.57 17.75 -16.96
N ASP A 234 -6.71 18.73 -17.85
CA ASP A 234 -7.96 19.01 -18.55
C ASP A 234 -8.30 17.87 -19.53
N GLU A 235 -7.32 17.38 -20.28
CA GLU A 235 -7.52 16.23 -21.18
C GLU A 235 -7.94 14.96 -20.42
N ILE A 236 -7.34 14.72 -19.25
CA ILE A 236 -7.72 13.57 -18.42
C ILE A 236 -9.11 13.77 -17.81
N HIS A 237 -9.46 14.99 -17.42
CA HIS A 237 -10.78 15.29 -16.91
C HIS A 237 -11.86 15.04 -17.97
N GLU A 238 -11.67 15.56 -19.19
CA GLU A 238 -12.58 15.35 -20.31
C GLU A 238 -12.69 13.87 -20.70
N LEU A 239 -11.56 13.13 -20.71
CA LEU A 239 -11.58 11.68 -20.90
C LEU A 239 -12.42 11.00 -19.82
N GLY A 240 -12.24 11.36 -18.56
CA GLY A 240 -13.01 10.83 -17.43
C GLY A 240 -14.51 11.10 -17.57
N LEU A 241 -14.91 12.31 -17.98
CA LEU A 241 -16.32 12.64 -18.25
C LEU A 241 -16.90 11.77 -19.36
N SER A 242 -16.15 11.55 -20.44
CA SER A 242 -16.58 10.70 -21.55
C SER A 242 -16.73 9.23 -21.14
N GLU A 243 -15.84 8.72 -20.29
CA GLU A 243 -15.91 7.35 -19.79
C GLU A 243 -17.05 7.16 -18.78
N VAL A 244 -17.32 8.16 -17.93
CA VAL A 244 -18.51 8.14 -17.04
C VAL A 244 -19.79 8.05 -17.86
N GLU A 245 -19.91 8.85 -18.92
CA GLU A 245 -21.08 8.81 -19.80
C GLU A 245 -21.20 7.46 -20.52
N ARG A 246 -20.11 6.93 -21.08
CA ARG A 246 -20.09 5.63 -21.75
C ARG A 246 -20.53 4.50 -20.81
N VAL A 247 -19.97 4.44 -19.61
CA VAL A 247 -20.33 3.42 -18.60
C VAL A 247 -21.78 3.59 -18.15
N ARG A 248 -22.26 4.83 -17.99
CA ARG A 248 -23.66 5.09 -17.63
C ARG A 248 -24.62 4.54 -18.70
N GLN A 249 -24.32 4.72 -19.98
CA GLN A 249 -25.14 4.17 -21.07
C GLN A 249 -25.19 2.63 -21.05
N GLU A 250 -24.07 1.96 -20.75
CA GLU A 250 -24.04 0.50 -20.58
C GLU A 250 -24.90 0.06 -19.39
N MET A 251 -24.84 0.78 -18.27
CA MET A 251 -25.68 0.52 -17.11
C MET A 251 -27.16 0.72 -17.42
N GLU A 252 -27.53 1.73 -18.20
CA GLU A 252 -28.92 1.97 -18.65
C GLU A 252 -29.44 0.82 -19.52
N ALA A 253 -28.61 0.30 -20.42
CA ALA A 253 -28.97 -0.86 -21.25
C ALA A 253 -29.22 -2.12 -20.41
N ILE A 254 -28.37 -2.38 -19.40
CA ILE A 254 -28.55 -3.50 -18.46
C ILE A 254 -29.80 -3.29 -17.60
N ALA A 255 -30.02 -2.07 -17.09
CA ALA A 255 -31.21 -1.73 -16.31
C ALA A 255 -32.49 -1.96 -17.14
N ALA A 256 -32.50 -1.58 -18.42
CA ALA A 256 -33.61 -1.83 -19.32
C ALA A 256 -33.90 -3.33 -19.49
N GLN A 257 -32.86 -4.15 -19.68
CA GLN A 257 -33.01 -5.62 -19.74
C GLN A 257 -33.56 -6.21 -18.44
N ALA A 258 -33.23 -5.61 -17.30
CA ALA A 258 -33.75 -5.99 -15.98
C ALA A 258 -35.16 -5.44 -15.67
N GLY A 259 -35.81 -4.74 -16.60
CA GLY A 259 -37.16 -4.18 -16.44
C GLY A 259 -37.24 -2.75 -15.89
N TYR A 260 -36.10 -2.06 -15.81
CA TYR A 260 -35.95 -0.68 -15.32
C TYR A 260 -35.68 0.31 -16.46
N GLY A 261 -36.27 0.12 -17.63
CA GLY A 261 -36.07 1.01 -18.78
C GLY A 261 -36.36 2.47 -18.44
N GLY A 262 -35.38 3.35 -18.69
CA GLY A 262 -35.46 4.79 -18.36
C GLY A 262 -35.40 5.12 -16.86
N ARG A 263 -35.10 4.14 -16.00
CA ARG A 263 -35.15 4.25 -14.53
C ARG A 263 -33.88 3.68 -13.88
N LEU A 264 -32.72 4.14 -14.34
CA LEU A 264 -31.43 3.67 -13.81
C LEU A 264 -31.31 3.87 -12.30
N ASP A 265 -31.74 5.02 -11.77
CA ASP A 265 -31.63 5.30 -10.34
C ASP A 265 -32.47 4.32 -9.49
N ASP A 266 -33.67 3.94 -9.95
CA ASP A 266 -34.49 2.90 -9.31
C ASP A 266 -33.77 1.54 -9.32
N TYR A 267 -33.09 1.21 -10.42
CA TYR A 267 -32.33 -0.04 -10.53
C TYR A 267 -31.14 -0.06 -9.57
N LEU A 268 -30.39 1.04 -9.49
CA LEU A 268 -29.27 1.17 -8.55
C LEU A 268 -29.74 1.12 -7.10
N GLU A 269 -30.88 1.73 -6.77
CA GLU A 269 -31.46 1.65 -5.44
C GLU A 269 -31.92 0.22 -5.10
N HIS A 270 -32.51 -0.48 -6.06
CA HIS A 270 -32.84 -1.91 -5.91
C HIS A 270 -31.59 -2.74 -5.61
N LEU A 271 -30.49 -2.56 -6.37
CA LEU A 271 -29.23 -3.25 -6.11
C LEU A 271 -28.69 -2.93 -4.70
N ARG A 272 -28.77 -1.66 -4.27
CA ARG A 272 -28.26 -1.21 -2.96
C ARG A 272 -29.09 -1.63 -1.76
N THR A 273 -30.37 -1.98 -1.92
CA THR A 273 -31.28 -2.23 -0.79
C THR A 273 -31.90 -3.62 -0.79
N SER A 274 -31.89 -4.33 -1.92
CA SER A 274 -32.50 -5.64 -2.01
C SER A 274 -31.72 -6.67 -1.19
N LYS A 275 -32.43 -7.34 -0.27
CA LYS A 275 -31.88 -8.40 0.59
C LYS A 275 -31.36 -9.61 -0.19
N VAL A 276 -31.77 -9.79 -1.45
CA VAL A 276 -31.26 -10.88 -2.30
C VAL A 276 -29.76 -10.76 -2.56
N TYR A 277 -29.20 -9.55 -2.40
CA TYR A 277 -27.78 -9.27 -2.54
C TYR A 277 -27.03 -9.20 -1.20
N GLU A 278 -27.65 -9.59 -0.08
CA GLU A 278 -26.97 -9.66 1.22
C GLU A 278 -26.40 -11.05 1.43
N ALA A 279 -25.16 -11.12 1.92
CA ALA A 279 -24.62 -12.36 2.44
C ALA A 279 -25.21 -12.65 3.82
N GLU A 280 -25.49 -13.92 4.12
CA GLU A 280 -26.07 -14.35 5.40
C GLU A 280 -25.13 -14.11 6.60
N SER A 281 -23.82 -14.15 6.36
CA SER A 281 -22.78 -13.94 7.36
C SER A 281 -21.44 -13.60 6.69
N GLY A 282 -20.47 -13.11 7.48
CA GLY A 282 -19.09 -12.90 7.01
C GLY A 282 -18.46 -14.19 6.45
N GLN A 283 -18.71 -15.32 7.11
CA GLN A 283 -18.25 -16.63 6.64
C GLN A 283 -18.90 -17.05 5.32
N ALA A 284 -20.20 -16.75 5.14
CA ALA A 284 -20.89 -16.97 3.86
C ALA A 284 -20.30 -16.11 2.75
N LEU A 285 -19.98 -14.84 3.04
CA LEU A 285 -19.31 -13.94 2.09
C LEU A 285 -17.92 -14.45 1.69
N CYS A 286 -17.10 -14.88 2.65
CA CYS A 286 -15.79 -15.49 2.35
C CYS A 286 -15.93 -16.80 1.56
N SER A 287 -17.00 -17.57 1.80
CA SER A 287 -17.29 -18.78 1.02
C SER A 287 -17.66 -18.44 -0.42
N LEU A 288 -18.48 -17.41 -0.62
CA LEU A 288 -18.84 -16.92 -1.96
C LEU A 288 -17.59 -16.50 -2.76
N PHE A 289 -16.64 -15.78 -2.15
CA PHE A 289 -15.37 -15.44 -2.81
C PHE A 289 -14.54 -16.68 -3.16
N ARG A 290 -14.50 -17.70 -2.30
CA ARG A 290 -13.85 -18.99 -2.60
C ARG A 290 -14.51 -19.70 -3.77
N ASP A 291 -15.84 -19.71 -3.83
CA ASP A 291 -16.59 -20.34 -4.92
C ASP A 291 -16.37 -19.59 -6.24
N ILE A 292 -16.41 -18.25 -6.22
CA ILE A 292 -16.12 -17.39 -7.39
C ILE A 292 -14.70 -17.67 -7.91
N THR A 293 -13.68 -17.60 -7.05
CA THR A 293 -12.29 -17.86 -7.46
C THR A 293 -12.08 -19.29 -7.95
N GLY A 294 -12.77 -20.27 -7.34
CA GLY A 294 -12.81 -21.66 -7.82
C GLY A 294 -13.42 -21.81 -9.23
N ARG A 295 -14.41 -20.98 -9.59
CA ARG A 295 -14.97 -20.92 -10.96
C ARG A 295 -14.02 -20.24 -11.96
N ILE A 296 -13.31 -19.19 -11.53
CA ILE A 296 -12.39 -18.43 -12.40
C ILE A 296 -11.13 -19.24 -12.71
N ALA A 297 -10.58 -19.96 -11.74
CA ALA A 297 -9.33 -20.71 -11.87
C ALA A 297 -9.23 -21.60 -13.14
N PRO A 298 -10.22 -22.45 -13.49
CA PRO A 298 -10.16 -23.22 -14.74
C PRO A 298 -10.32 -22.36 -16.01
N ALA A 299 -10.97 -21.19 -15.93
CA ALA A 299 -11.09 -20.28 -17.07
C ALA A 299 -9.76 -19.58 -17.38
N MET A 300 -8.90 -19.36 -16.37
CA MET A 300 -7.54 -18.82 -16.56
C MET A 300 -6.73 -19.65 -17.57
N LEU A 301 -6.87 -20.98 -17.54
CA LEU A 301 -6.17 -21.89 -18.45
C LEU A 301 -6.60 -21.77 -19.92
N LYS A 302 -7.74 -21.11 -20.18
CA LYS A 302 -8.22 -20.83 -21.55
C LYS A 302 -7.67 -19.51 -22.10
N LEU A 303 -7.29 -18.60 -21.20
CA LEU A 303 -6.87 -17.24 -21.53
C LEU A 303 -5.36 -17.06 -21.47
N PHE A 304 -4.69 -17.80 -20.57
CA PHE A 304 -3.27 -17.67 -20.29
C PHE A 304 -2.57 -19.01 -20.47
N HIS A 305 -1.31 -18.95 -20.89
CA HIS A 305 -0.46 -20.13 -20.94
C HIS A 305 -0.21 -20.65 -19.52
N LEU A 306 -0.21 -21.98 -19.34
CA LEU A 306 0.01 -22.58 -18.03
C LEU A 306 1.34 -22.13 -17.40
N GLU A 307 2.36 -21.89 -18.22
CA GLU A 307 3.69 -21.45 -17.80
C GLU A 307 3.73 -20.02 -17.23
N THR A 308 2.74 -19.18 -17.57
CA THR A 308 2.65 -17.79 -17.09
C THR A 308 1.79 -17.67 -15.82
N LEU A 309 1.09 -18.73 -15.42
CA LEU A 309 0.27 -18.68 -14.21
C LEU A 309 1.15 -18.85 -12.96
N PRO A 310 0.93 -18.06 -11.90
CA PRO A 310 1.75 -18.10 -10.70
C PRO A 310 1.55 -19.41 -9.92
N ARG A 311 2.59 -19.83 -9.21
CA ARG A 311 2.55 -20.96 -8.27
C ARG A 311 2.20 -20.56 -6.85
N MET A 312 2.41 -19.29 -6.49
CA MET A 312 2.13 -18.73 -5.17
C MET A 312 0.67 -18.98 -4.82
N PRO A 313 0.37 -19.67 -3.70
CA PRO A 313 -1.01 -19.79 -3.23
C PRO A 313 -1.47 -18.48 -2.59
N PHE A 314 -2.79 -18.31 -2.51
CA PHE A 314 -3.42 -17.29 -1.67
C PHE A 314 -4.55 -17.87 -0.83
N SER A 315 -4.86 -17.20 0.27
CA SER A 315 -5.98 -17.54 1.15
C SER A 315 -6.98 -16.40 1.18
N ILE A 316 -8.27 -16.74 1.29
CA ILE A 316 -9.36 -15.77 1.52
C ILE A 316 -9.72 -15.82 3.01
N VAL A 317 -9.59 -14.68 3.70
CA VAL A 317 -9.82 -14.60 5.15
C VAL A 317 -10.54 -13.30 5.52
N GLU A 318 -11.22 -13.29 6.67
CA GLU A 318 -11.82 -12.07 7.19
C GLU A 318 -10.75 -11.05 7.63
N THR A 319 -11.07 -9.77 7.42
CA THR A 319 -10.24 -8.66 7.92
C THR A 319 -10.25 -8.66 9.44
N PRO A 320 -9.09 -8.60 10.12
CA PRO A 320 -9.04 -8.54 11.57
C PRO A 320 -9.87 -7.38 12.11
N SER A 321 -10.67 -7.64 13.15
CA SER A 321 -11.61 -6.65 13.72
C SER A 321 -10.95 -5.35 14.15
N ALA A 322 -9.68 -5.41 14.61
CA ALA A 322 -8.89 -4.25 14.99
C ALA A 322 -8.68 -3.21 13.88
N HIS A 323 -8.83 -3.61 12.61
CA HIS A 323 -8.63 -2.74 11.44
C HIS A 323 -9.88 -2.63 10.55
N ALA A 324 -10.92 -3.40 10.82
CA ALA A 324 -12.03 -3.61 9.90
C ALA A 324 -12.85 -2.33 9.62
N SER A 325 -13.01 -1.44 10.60
CA SER A 325 -13.80 -0.19 10.43
C SER A 325 -13.17 0.82 9.46
N MET A 326 -11.85 0.76 9.28
CA MET A 326 -11.10 1.67 8.39
C MET A 326 -10.65 0.99 7.10
N ALA A 327 -10.77 -0.33 7.01
CA ALA A 327 -10.38 -1.10 5.84
C ALA A 327 -11.42 -0.95 4.71
N PRO A 328 -11.00 -1.05 3.42
CA PRO A 328 -11.92 -1.16 2.29
C PRO A 328 -12.79 -2.42 2.39
N ALA A 329 -13.75 -2.57 1.48
CA ALA A 329 -14.63 -3.75 1.43
C ALA A 329 -13.86 -5.07 1.27
N ALA A 330 -12.73 -5.00 0.57
CA ALA A 330 -11.84 -6.10 0.26
C ALA A 330 -10.45 -5.50 -0.05
N TYR A 331 -9.38 -6.26 0.18
CA TYR A 331 -8.05 -5.90 -0.30
C TYR A 331 -7.14 -7.14 -0.39
N TYR A 332 -6.21 -7.11 -1.33
CA TYR A 332 -5.17 -8.11 -1.47
C TYR A 332 -3.87 -7.68 -0.80
N LEU A 333 -3.28 -8.62 -0.08
CA LEU A 333 -1.93 -8.53 0.43
C LEU A 333 -1.03 -9.53 -0.30
N ALA A 334 0.02 -9.00 -0.93
CA ALA A 334 1.02 -9.80 -1.62
C ALA A 334 1.71 -10.81 -0.70
N GLY A 335 1.84 -12.04 -1.22
CA GLY A 335 2.68 -13.07 -0.63
C GLY A 335 4.15 -12.65 -0.65
N SER A 336 5.04 -13.49 -0.11
CA SER A 336 6.46 -13.32 -0.44
C SER A 336 7.15 -14.62 -0.78
N THR A 337 7.96 -14.52 -1.83
CA THR A 337 8.85 -15.56 -2.33
C THR A 337 10.19 -15.58 -1.59
N ASN A 338 10.43 -14.65 -0.65
CA ASN A 338 11.65 -14.64 0.15
C ASN A 338 11.70 -15.86 1.07
N GLN A 339 12.72 -16.70 0.93
CA GLN A 339 12.85 -17.95 1.70
C GLN A 339 12.81 -17.76 3.22
N SER A 340 13.36 -16.66 3.77
CA SER A 340 13.32 -16.39 5.21
C SER A 340 11.97 -15.87 5.71
N ALA A 341 11.11 -15.39 4.81
CA ALA A 341 9.82 -14.77 5.12
C ALA A 341 8.69 -15.26 4.19
N SER A 342 8.78 -16.51 3.75
CA SER A 342 7.86 -17.10 2.77
C SER A 342 6.46 -17.18 3.35
N ARG A 343 5.49 -16.64 2.62
CA ARG A 343 4.08 -16.62 3.01
C ARG A 343 3.18 -16.56 1.77
N PRO A 344 1.97 -17.16 1.82
CA PRO A 344 0.98 -17.01 0.75
C PRO A 344 0.49 -15.57 0.63
N GLY A 345 -0.13 -15.25 -0.51
CA GLY A 345 -0.97 -14.07 -0.63
C GLY A 345 -2.19 -14.16 0.27
N ILE A 346 -2.77 -13.03 0.66
CA ILE A 346 -3.99 -13.00 1.45
C ILE A 346 -4.98 -12.05 0.81
N PHE A 347 -6.14 -12.58 0.42
CA PHE A 347 -7.29 -11.78 0.03
C PHE A 347 -8.17 -11.57 1.28
N TYR A 348 -8.09 -10.36 1.84
CA TYR A 348 -8.89 -9.95 2.99
C TYR A 348 -10.29 -9.50 2.57
N VAL A 349 -11.30 -10.03 3.25
CA VAL A 349 -12.71 -9.67 3.07
C VAL A 349 -13.16 -8.90 4.32
N ASN A 350 -13.67 -7.68 4.16
CA ASN A 350 -14.11 -6.88 5.29
C ASN A 350 -15.60 -7.13 5.58
N THR A 351 -15.85 -7.86 6.67
CA THR A 351 -17.17 -8.33 7.10
C THR A 351 -17.84 -7.42 8.12
N SER A 352 -17.20 -6.32 8.54
CA SER A 352 -17.70 -5.43 9.60
C SER A 352 -19.00 -4.70 9.26
N GLU A 353 -19.16 -4.31 7.99
CA GLU A 353 -20.35 -3.61 7.48
C GLU A 353 -21.10 -4.48 6.46
N LEU A 354 -21.41 -5.72 6.85
CA LEU A 354 -21.95 -6.76 5.96
C LEU A 354 -23.15 -6.31 5.08
N PRO A 355 -24.13 -5.51 5.58
CA PRO A 355 -25.23 -5.04 4.74
C PRO A 355 -24.78 -4.19 3.54
N THR A 356 -23.60 -3.58 3.61
CA THR A 356 -23.02 -2.79 2.50
C THR A 356 -22.16 -3.65 1.55
N ARG A 357 -21.90 -4.92 1.87
CA ARG A 357 -21.08 -5.85 1.08
C ARG A 357 -21.97 -6.66 0.14
N ARG A 358 -22.43 -6.00 -0.92
CA ARG A 358 -23.45 -6.59 -1.81
C ARG A 358 -22.86 -7.68 -2.70
N THR A 359 -23.54 -8.81 -2.81
CA THR A 359 -23.01 -10.01 -3.48
C THR A 359 -22.81 -9.84 -4.99
N TYR A 360 -23.52 -8.91 -5.64
CA TYR A 360 -23.35 -8.64 -7.07
C TYR A 360 -21.99 -8.01 -7.41
N GLU A 361 -21.30 -7.41 -6.44
CA GLU A 361 -19.95 -6.83 -6.63
C GLU A 361 -18.85 -7.89 -6.46
N CYS A 362 -19.16 -9.03 -5.84
CA CYS A 362 -18.15 -10.01 -5.42
C CYS A 362 -17.37 -10.62 -6.60
N GLU A 363 -17.99 -10.80 -7.76
CA GLU A 363 -17.29 -11.36 -8.92
C GLU A 363 -16.25 -10.38 -9.48
N ALA A 364 -16.60 -9.10 -9.63
CA ALA A 364 -15.66 -8.06 -10.04
C ALA A 364 -14.54 -7.86 -9.01
N LEU A 365 -14.87 -7.86 -7.71
CA LEU A 365 -13.86 -7.76 -6.65
C LEU A 365 -12.91 -8.97 -6.60
N ALA A 366 -13.42 -10.18 -6.82
CA ALA A 366 -12.58 -11.38 -6.90
C ALA A 366 -11.60 -11.32 -8.09
N LEU A 367 -12.07 -10.84 -9.24
CA LEU A 367 -11.24 -10.63 -10.42
C LEU A 367 -10.16 -9.56 -10.17
N HIS A 368 -10.50 -8.49 -9.44
CA HIS A 368 -9.60 -7.39 -9.11
C HIS A 368 -8.53 -7.77 -8.08
N GLU A 369 -8.93 -8.35 -6.95
CA GLU A 369 -8.02 -8.61 -5.83
C GLU A 369 -7.23 -9.91 -6.01
N ALA A 370 -7.82 -10.92 -6.63
CA ALA A 370 -7.23 -12.25 -6.72
C ALA A 370 -6.78 -12.57 -8.15
N ILE A 371 -7.58 -13.36 -8.87
CA ILE A 371 -7.22 -13.94 -10.17
C ILE A 371 -8.21 -13.42 -11.22
N PRO A 372 -7.78 -12.82 -12.34
CA PRO A 372 -6.40 -12.56 -12.79
C PRO A 372 -5.75 -11.27 -12.22
N GLY A 373 -6.33 -10.63 -11.21
CA GLY A 373 -5.90 -9.32 -10.72
C GLY A 373 -4.64 -9.31 -9.85
N HIS A 374 -4.70 -8.61 -8.71
CA HIS A 374 -3.52 -8.29 -7.88
C HIS A 374 -2.73 -9.52 -7.45
N HIS A 375 -3.39 -10.62 -7.06
CA HIS A 375 -2.68 -11.85 -6.74
C HIS A 375 -1.90 -12.40 -7.92
N THR A 376 -2.52 -12.49 -9.10
CA THR A 376 -1.86 -13.01 -10.29
C THR A 376 -0.66 -12.14 -10.67
N GLN A 377 -0.86 -10.83 -10.81
CA GLN A 377 0.18 -9.88 -11.20
C GLN A 377 1.36 -9.89 -10.21
N GLY A 378 1.08 -9.71 -8.91
CA GLY A 378 2.13 -9.66 -7.89
C GLY A 378 2.89 -10.98 -7.73
N SER A 379 2.21 -12.11 -7.93
CA SER A 379 2.86 -13.43 -7.81
C SER A 379 3.77 -13.74 -9.00
N ILE A 380 3.33 -13.45 -10.24
CA ILE A 380 4.18 -13.57 -11.44
C ILE A 380 5.45 -12.74 -11.25
N GLN A 381 5.29 -11.50 -10.78
CA GLN A 381 6.40 -10.62 -10.54
C GLN A 381 7.38 -11.18 -9.49
N GLY A 382 6.87 -11.63 -8.34
CA GLY A 382 7.69 -12.19 -7.26
C GLY A 382 8.38 -13.52 -7.61
N GLU A 383 7.85 -14.27 -8.59
CA GLU A 383 8.38 -15.55 -9.09
C GLU A 383 9.34 -15.40 -10.28
N SER A 384 9.50 -14.18 -10.82
CA SER A 384 10.36 -13.87 -11.97
C SER A 384 11.86 -13.83 -11.61
N HIS A 385 12.38 -14.94 -11.08
CA HIS A 385 13.74 -15.06 -10.55
C HIS A 385 14.85 -14.94 -11.61
N ASN A 386 14.50 -15.07 -12.89
CA ASN A 386 15.38 -14.83 -14.03
C ASN A 386 15.60 -13.34 -14.33
N LEU A 387 14.78 -12.45 -13.76
CA LEU A 387 14.89 -11.00 -13.93
C LEU A 387 15.67 -10.34 -12.77
N PRO A 388 16.27 -9.15 -13.00
CA PRO A 388 16.89 -8.37 -11.93
C PRO A 388 15.95 -8.14 -10.73
N ALA A 389 16.50 -8.09 -9.52
CA ALA A 389 15.70 -8.02 -8.29
C ALA A 389 14.71 -6.84 -8.22
N PHE A 390 15.01 -5.71 -8.85
CA PHE A 390 14.10 -4.56 -8.90
C PHE A 390 12.86 -4.81 -9.78
N ARG A 391 12.94 -5.73 -10.76
CA ARG A 391 11.80 -6.18 -11.58
C ARG A 391 10.87 -7.12 -10.81
N GLN A 392 11.33 -7.69 -9.70
CA GLN A 392 10.56 -8.57 -8.82
C GLN A 392 9.78 -7.80 -7.73
N MET A 393 9.71 -6.46 -7.82
CA MET A 393 9.04 -5.60 -6.85
C MET A 393 7.94 -4.78 -7.54
N GLN A 394 6.77 -4.69 -6.91
CA GLN A 394 5.69 -3.85 -7.41
C GLN A 394 6.09 -2.39 -7.38
N GLU A 395 5.68 -1.67 -8.42
CA GLU A 395 5.87 -0.23 -8.55
C GLU A 395 4.50 0.38 -8.88
N ASP A 396 3.99 1.21 -7.97
CA ASP A 396 2.62 1.74 -7.98
C ASP A 396 2.30 2.70 -9.14
N ARG A 397 3.28 3.13 -9.92
CA ARG A 397 3.11 4.00 -11.08
C ARG A 397 2.97 3.26 -12.39
N ARG A 398 3.60 2.09 -12.47
CA ARG A 398 3.77 1.34 -13.72
C ARG A 398 3.31 -0.11 -13.55
N TYR A 399 2.08 -0.27 -13.06
CA TYR A 399 1.46 -1.58 -12.86
C TYR A 399 1.48 -2.47 -14.11
N PHE A 400 1.42 -1.88 -15.31
CA PHE A 400 1.44 -2.58 -16.58
C PHE A 400 2.83 -3.11 -17.00
N GLU A 401 3.90 -2.67 -16.34
CA GLU A 401 5.27 -3.15 -16.62
C GLU A 401 5.62 -4.42 -15.81
N ALA A 402 4.64 -5.06 -15.17
CA ALA A 402 4.84 -6.36 -14.56
C ALA A 402 5.40 -7.38 -15.59
N PRO A 403 6.30 -8.29 -15.18
CA PRO A 403 6.96 -9.25 -16.06
C PRO A 403 6.05 -10.11 -16.94
#